data_AF-A0A4R7M3R1-F1
#
_entry.id   AF-A0A4R7M3R1-F1
#
_cell.length_a   1.000
_cell.length_b   1.000
_cell.length_c   1.000
_cell.angle_alpha   90.00
_cell.angle_beta   90.00
_cell.angle_gamma   90.00
#
_symmetry.space_group_name_H-M   'P 1'
#
loop_
_entity.id
_entity.type
_entity.pdbx_description
1 polymer ?
#
loop_
_entity_poly.entity_id
_entity_poly.type
_entity_poly.pdbx_seq_one_letter_code
_entity_poly.pdbx_strand_id
1 'polypeptide(L)'
;MKPEEVPVHDKFGRLLEDRGVWRQATTLEAAGELTARWLEGGSSYQPGHFAPGSDDETRPIAGALAELNRHGLFTKESQPGIRDGAAAQREYVTGFCSAATAGELLALSTRTELVTVAHAPGEASSAAIPVTIAGSEVTTVLGSSENPVEEEQIRDWAVETNDALALLLADSWYVEILDPLWGRNDVLLPAVLQALKRAEQP
;
A
#
# COMPACT_ATOMS: atom_id res chain seq x y z
N MET A 1 0.29 24.30 38.31
CA MET A 1 -0.17 23.72 37.04
C MET A 1 0.38 22.31 37.02
N LYS A 2 -0.48 21.27 37.06
CA LYS A 2 0.02 19.89 36.93
C LYS A 2 0.56 19.74 35.50
N PRO A 3 1.69 19.03 35.27
CA PRO A 3 2.08 18.69 33.90
C PRO A 3 0.90 17.94 33.28
N GLU A 4 0.38 18.43 32.16
CA GLU A 4 -0.58 17.66 31.37
C GLU A 4 0.16 16.42 30.87
N GLU A 5 -0.32 15.23 31.23
CA GLU A 5 0.20 13.98 30.73
C GLU A 5 -0.03 13.95 29.22
N VAL A 6 1.07 14.00 28.45
CA VAL A 6 1.00 13.86 27.00
C VAL A 6 0.46 12.45 26.71
N PRO A 7 -0.63 12.31 25.92
CA PRO A 7 -1.18 11.01 25.60
C PRO A 7 -0.12 10.15 24.90
N VAL A 8 0.02 8.89 25.31
CA VAL A 8 0.99 7.95 24.71
C VAL A 8 0.45 7.35 23.41
N HIS A 9 -0.88 7.18 23.34
CA HIS A 9 -1.58 6.62 22.18
C HIS A 9 -2.60 7.61 21.64
N ASP A 10 -2.91 7.50 20.35
CA ASP A 10 -4.04 8.22 19.76
C ASP A 10 -5.39 7.53 20.05
N LYS A 11 -6.48 8.09 19.49
CA LYS A 11 -7.84 7.56 19.64
C LYS A 11 -8.04 6.17 19.03
N PHE A 12 -7.12 5.70 18.20
CA PHE A 12 -7.12 4.39 17.56
C PHE A 12 -6.21 3.39 18.27
N GLY A 13 -5.55 3.79 19.36
CA GLY A 13 -4.60 2.95 20.09
C GLY A 13 -3.22 2.85 19.44
N ARG A 14 -2.90 3.72 18.46
CA ARG A 14 -1.58 3.75 17.81
C ARG A 14 -0.60 4.55 18.65
N LEU A 15 0.66 4.12 18.71
CA LEU A 15 1.69 4.75 19.52
C LEU A 15 2.14 6.09 18.93
N LEU A 16 2.04 7.19 19.67
CA LEU A 16 2.40 8.53 19.17
C LEU A 16 3.92 8.73 18.99
N GLU A 17 4.75 7.95 19.66
CA GLU A 17 6.20 7.94 19.44
C GLU A 17 6.53 7.50 18.00
N ASP A 18 5.87 6.45 17.51
CA ASP A 18 6.04 5.96 16.14
C ASP A 18 5.58 6.98 15.09
N ARG A 19 4.53 7.78 15.40
CA ARG A 19 4.16 8.94 14.58
C ARG A 19 5.30 9.95 14.48
N GLY A 20 6.06 10.15 15.56
CA GLY A 20 7.26 10.99 15.58
C GLY A 20 8.38 10.48 14.66
N VAL A 21 8.44 9.17 14.41
CA VAL A 21 9.35 8.57 13.43
C VAL A 21 8.85 8.84 12.00
N TRP A 22 7.55 8.65 11.74
CA TRP A 22 6.92 8.99 10.46
C TRP A 22 7.10 10.46 10.05
N ARG A 23 7.15 11.38 11.02
CA ARG A 23 7.43 12.81 10.81
C ARG A 23 8.80 13.08 10.18
N GLN A 24 9.72 12.12 10.22
CA GLN A 24 11.07 12.24 9.67
C GLN A 24 11.22 11.57 8.29
N ALA A 25 10.25 10.75 7.87
CA ALA A 25 10.30 10.06 6.58
C ALA A 25 9.98 11.05 5.45
N THR A 26 10.94 11.32 4.57
CA THR A 26 10.80 12.31 3.47
C THR A 26 11.03 11.70 2.09
N THR A 27 11.11 10.37 2.02
CA THR A 27 11.42 9.57 0.82
C THR A 27 10.51 8.35 0.80
N LEU A 28 10.22 7.80 -0.39
CA LEU A 28 9.44 6.56 -0.51
C LEU A 28 10.12 5.37 0.17
N GLU A 29 11.44 5.31 0.14
CA GLU A 29 12.24 4.25 0.77
C GLU A 29 12.10 4.27 2.29
N ALA A 30 12.19 5.46 2.90
CA ALA A 30 11.95 5.63 4.33
C ALA A 30 10.50 5.29 4.71
N ALA A 31 9.51 5.70 3.91
CA ALA A 31 8.11 5.35 4.15
C ALA A 31 7.90 3.83 4.05
N GLY A 32 8.47 3.19 3.02
CA GLY A 32 8.44 1.74 2.85
C GLY A 32 9.07 1.01 4.04
N GLU A 33 10.26 1.40 4.49
CA GLU A 33 10.89 0.78 5.66
C GLU A 33 10.04 0.89 6.93
N LEU A 34 9.33 2.01 7.15
CA LEU A 34 8.41 2.16 8.28
C LEU A 34 7.18 1.26 8.15
N THR A 35 6.61 1.13 6.96
CA THR A 35 5.52 0.19 6.70
C THR A 35 5.96 -1.26 6.86
N ALA A 36 7.16 -1.62 6.41
CA ALA A 36 7.74 -2.95 6.61
C ALA A 36 7.87 -3.29 8.10
N ARG A 37 8.37 -2.36 8.92
CA ARG A 37 8.45 -2.54 10.38
C ARG A 37 7.09 -2.71 11.02
N TRP A 38 6.10 -1.93 10.58
CA TRP A 38 4.73 -2.05 11.07
C TRP A 38 4.10 -3.42 10.73
N LEU A 39 4.26 -3.88 9.48
CA LEU A 39 3.81 -5.21 9.02
C LEU A 39 4.45 -6.36 9.82
N GLU A 40 5.70 -6.18 10.26
CA GLU A 40 6.44 -7.15 11.08
C GLU A 40 6.14 -7.03 12.59
N GLY A 41 5.28 -6.09 13.00
CA GLY A 41 4.91 -5.84 14.40
C GLY A 41 5.96 -5.05 15.20
N GLY A 42 6.95 -4.45 14.53
CA GLY A 42 7.98 -3.59 15.14
C GLY A 42 7.54 -2.14 15.36
N SER A 43 6.36 -1.75 14.87
CA SER A 43 5.72 -0.46 15.10
C SER A 43 4.22 -0.64 15.26
N SER A 44 3.57 0.27 15.98
CA SER A 44 2.12 0.35 16.16
C SER A 44 1.49 1.53 15.42
N TYR A 45 2.17 2.11 14.41
CA TYR A 45 1.67 3.25 13.66
C TYR A 45 1.91 3.12 12.16
N GLN A 46 0.82 3.12 11.39
CA GLN A 46 0.80 3.25 9.93
C GLN A 46 -0.16 4.40 9.56
N PRO A 47 0.31 5.43 8.84
CA PRO A 47 -0.54 6.49 8.31
C PRO A 47 -1.70 5.92 7.48
N GLY A 48 -2.90 6.46 7.66
CA GLY A 48 -4.10 5.98 6.97
C GLY A 48 -4.69 4.67 7.50
N HIS A 49 -3.97 3.92 8.35
CA HIS A 49 -4.50 2.72 9.01
C HIS A 49 -4.95 3.05 10.43
N PHE A 50 -6.26 2.94 10.69
CA PHE A 50 -6.88 3.35 11.96
C PHE A 50 -6.91 2.25 13.02
N ALA A 51 -5.81 1.49 13.12
CA ALA A 51 -5.58 0.45 14.12
C ALA A 51 -4.07 0.30 14.39
N PRO A 52 -3.65 -0.26 15.54
CA PRO A 52 -2.24 -0.43 15.87
C PRO A 52 -1.54 -1.52 15.03
N GLY A 53 -2.28 -2.44 14.41
CA GLY A 53 -1.73 -3.53 13.61
C GLY A 53 -2.58 -3.84 12.39
N SER A 54 -2.04 -4.68 11.50
CA SER A 54 -2.74 -5.10 10.29
C SER A 54 -3.91 -6.02 10.60
N ASP A 55 -4.85 -6.13 9.66
CA ASP A 55 -5.95 -7.07 9.76
C ASP A 55 -5.45 -8.53 9.74
N ASP A 56 -6.26 -9.43 10.30
CA ASP A 56 -5.93 -10.86 10.41
C ASP A 56 -5.62 -11.49 9.04
N GLU A 57 -6.30 -11.06 7.98
CA GLU A 57 -6.07 -11.55 6.61
C GLU A 57 -4.70 -11.13 6.04
N THR A 58 -4.09 -10.05 6.55
CA THR A 58 -2.77 -9.61 6.11
C THR A 58 -1.65 -10.45 6.71
N ARG A 59 -1.84 -11.05 7.89
CA ARG A 59 -0.78 -11.77 8.63
C ARG A 59 -0.02 -12.80 7.78
N PRO A 60 -0.67 -13.64 6.96
CA PRO A 60 0.04 -14.64 6.14
C PRO A 60 0.92 -14.03 5.04
N ILE A 61 0.64 -12.79 4.60
CA ILE A 61 1.35 -12.10 3.52
C ILE A 61 2.22 -10.93 4.01
N ALA A 62 2.16 -10.58 5.29
CA ALA A 62 2.85 -9.43 5.88
C ALA A 62 4.36 -9.41 5.60
N GLY A 63 5.04 -10.56 5.71
CA GLY A 63 6.47 -10.66 5.42
C GLY A 63 6.81 -10.40 3.94
N ALA A 64 5.96 -10.85 3.01
CA ALA A 64 6.14 -10.58 1.60
C ALA A 64 5.90 -9.10 1.28
N LEU A 65 4.89 -8.49 1.88
CA LEU A 65 4.62 -7.05 1.76
C LEU A 65 5.76 -6.20 2.34
N ALA A 66 6.36 -6.61 3.46
CA ALA A 66 7.52 -5.94 4.04
C ALA A 66 8.71 -5.94 3.07
N GLU A 67 8.95 -7.07 2.38
CA GLU A 67 9.97 -7.14 1.32
C GLU A 67 9.66 -6.20 0.15
N LEU A 68 8.40 -6.13 -0.32
CA LEU A 68 8.03 -5.19 -1.39
C LEU A 68 8.32 -3.73 -1.00
N ASN A 69 7.98 -3.35 0.23
CA ASN A 69 8.25 -2.02 0.77
C ASN A 69 9.73 -1.67 0.81
N ARG A 70 10.58 -2.63 1.19
CA ARG A 70 12.04 -2.45 1.20
C ARG A 70 12.67 -2.39 -0.19
N HIS A 71 11.94 -2.82 -1.21
CA HIS A 71 12.39 -2.86 -2.60
C HIS A 71 11.70 -1.81 -3.49
N GLY A 72 11.21 -0.72 -2.90
CA GLY A 72 10.78 0.48 -3.65
C GLY A 72 9.31 0.53 -4.05
N LEU A 73 8.45 -0.31 -3.45
CA LEU A 73 7.00 -0.16 -3.52
C LEU A 73 6.43 0.18 -2.14
N PHE A 74 6.18 1.46 -1.85
CA PHE A 74 5.51 1.87 -0.63
C PHE A 74 4.04 1.45 -0.69
N THR A 75 3.70 0.32 -0.06
CA THR A 75 2.38 -0.30 -0.19
C THR A 75 1.32 0.49 0.55
N LYS A 76 0.17 0.70 -0.09
CA LYS A 76 -0.98 1.38 0.51
C LYS A 76 -2.05 0.38 0.95
N GLU A 77 -2.49 -0.46 0.02
CA GLU A 77 -3.52 -1.48 0.25
C GLU A 77 -3.08 -2.83 -0.32
N SER A 78 -3.57 -3.90 0.27
CA SER A 78 -3.32 -5.26 -0.19
C SER A 78 -4.39 -6.20 0.32
N GLN A 79 -4.60 -7.29 -0.40
CA GLN A 79 -5.49 -8.36 0.04
C GLN A 79 -4.95 -9.70 -0.49
N PRO A 80 -5.03 -10.79 0.29
CA PRO A 80 -4.71 -12.12 -0.21
C PRO A 80 -5.77 -12.66 -1.17
N GLY A 81 -5.41 -13.67 -1.97
CA GLY A 81 -6.38 -14.49 -2.69
C GLY A 81 -7.07 -15.48 -1.74
N ILE A 82 -8.38 -15.35 -1.55
CA ILE A 82 -9.19 -16.24 -0.69
C ILE A 82 -10.39 -16.80 -1.48
N ARG A 83 -10.77 -18.04 -1.17
CA ARG A 83 -12.08 -18.60 -1.55
C ARG A 83 -12.72 -19.23 -0.33
N ASP A 84 -13.90 -18.74 0.03
CA ASP A 84 -14.71 -19.28 1.11
C ASP A 84 -16.20 -19.31 0.71
N GLY A 85 -16.67 -20.49 0.33
CA GLY A 85 -18.05 -20.69 -0.14
C GLY A 85 -18.40 -19.77 -1.31
N ALA A 86 -19.32 -18.85 -1.08
CA ALA A 86 -19.77 -17.87 -2.07
C ALA A 86 -18.97 -16.55 -2.03
N ALA A 87 -18.06 -16.39 -1.07
CA ALA A 87 -17.13 -15.27 -1.01
C ALA A 87 -15.80 -15.64 -1.69
N ALA A 88 -15.22 -14.68 -2.41
CA ALA A 88 -13.91 -14.85 -3.00
C ALA A 88 -13.17 -13.52 -3.12
N GLN A 89 -11.86 -13.58 -3.02
CA GLN A 89 -10.92 -12.47 -3.17
C GLN A 89 -9.89 -12.82 -4.26
N ARG A 90 -9.50 -11.81 -5.03
CA ARG A 90 -8.28 -11.84 -5.85
C ARG A 90 -7.14 -11.26 -5.03
N GLU A 91 -5.97 -11.85 -5.14
CA GLU A 91 -4.77 -11.25 -4.55
C GLU A 91 -4.47 -9.93 -5.27
N TYR A 92 -4.18 -8.88 -4.51
CA TYR A 92 -3.69 -7.62 -5.06
C TYR A 92 -2.76 -6.89 -4.08
N VAL A 93 -1.94 -5.99 -4.64
CA VAL A 93 -1.18 -4.99 -3.90
C VAL A 93 -1.22 -3.66 -4.66
N THR A 94 -1.37 -2.57 -3.92
CA THR A 94 -1.26 -1.21 -4.44
C THR A 94 -0.14 -0.46 -3.74
N GLY A 95 0.40 0.58 -4.38
CA GLY A 95 1.40 1.40 -3.72
C GLY A 95 1.98 2.52 -4.56
N PHE A 96 2.75 3.37 -3.90
CA PHE A 96 3.49 4.47 -4.49
C PHE A 96 4.90 4.01 -4.87
N CYS A 97 5.38 4.44 -6.03
CA CYS A 97 6.72 4.09 -6.51
C CYS A 97 7.29 5.14 -7.47
N SER A 98 8.55 4.92 -7.87
CA SER A 98 9.19 5.73 -8.91
C SER A 98 8.64 5.41 -10.31
N ALA A 99 8.85 6.31 -11.27
CA ALA A 99 8.48 6.07 -12.67
C ALA A 99 9.19 4.83 -13.27
N ALA A 100 10.46 4.60 -12.92
CA ALA A 100 11.21 3.43 -13.38
C ALA A 100 10.61 2.13 -12.82
N THR A 101 10.27 2.13 -11.53
CA THR A 101 9.59 1.02 -10.86
C THR A 101 8.23 0.75 -11.51
N ALA A 102 7.42 1.79 -11.75
CA ALA A 102 6.13 1.66 -12.42
C ALA A 102 6.26 1.01 -13.81
N GLY A 103 7.31 1.35 -14.58
CA GLY A 103 7.61 0.72 -15.87
C GLY A 103 7.90 -0.78 -15.76
N GLU A 104 8.73 -1.20 -14.81
CA GLU A 104 9.02 -2.63 -14.59
C GLU A 104 7.80 -3.41 -14.09
N LEU A 105 6.98 -2.80 -13.24
CA LEU A 105 5.75 -3.40 -12.74
C LEU A 105 4.73 -3.54 -13.88
N LEU A 106 4.54 -2.51 -14.71
CA LEU A 106 3.67 -2.56 -15.88
C LEU A 106 4.10 -3.67 -16.86
N ALA A 107 5.40 -3.89 -17.02
CA ALA A 107 5.92 -4.96 -17.87
C ALA A 107 5.55 -6.36 -17.37
N LEU A 108 5.10 -6.56 -16.12
CA LEU A 108 4.56 -7.85 -15.66
C LEU A 108 3.40 -8.32 -16.54
N SER A 109 2.49 -7.43 -16.95
CA SER A 109 1.35 -7.78 -17.80
C SER A 109 1.71 -8.25 -19.21
N THR A 110 2.97 -8.11 -19.61
CA THR A 110 3.49 -8.68 -20.87
C THR A 110 4.21 -10.02 -20.68
N ARG A 111 4.58 -10.35 -19.44
CA ARG A 111 5.41 -11.50 -19.07
C ARG A 111 4.63 -12.58 -18.32
N THR A 112 3.49 -12.23 -17.76
CA THR A 112 2.63 -13.08 -16.93
C THR A 112 1.16 -12.81 -17.24
N GLU A 113 0.26 -13.52 -16.55
CA GLU A 113 -1.18 -13.24 -16.60
C GLU A 113 -1.62 -12.14 -15.62
N LEU A 114 -0.69 -11.56 -14.85
CA LEU A 114 -1.02 -10.52 -13.87
C LEU A 114 -1.43 -9.23 -14.55
N VAL A 115 -2.36 -8.51 -13.95
CA VAL A 115 -2.82 -7.21 -14.45
C VAL A 115 -2.20 -6.12 -13.61
N THR A 116 -1.53 -5.17 -14.26
CA THR A 116 -1.00 -3.95 -13.65
C THR A 116 -1.67 -2.73 -14.26
N VAL A 117 -2.21 -1.88 -13.42
CA VAL A 117 -2.68 -0.54 -13.78
C VAL A 117 -1.71 0.45 -13.14
N ALA A 118 -1.09 1.32 -13.94
CA ALA A 118 -0.15 2.31 -13.47
C ALA A 118 -0.68 3.70 -13.82
N HIS A 119 -0.72 4.58 -12.83
CA HIS A 119 -1.20 5.95 -12.96
C HIS A 119 -0.05 6.91 -12.76
N ALA A 120 0.19 7.77 -13.75
CA ALA A 120 1.15 8.85 -13.60
C ALA A 120 0.66 9.88 -12.56
N PRO A 121 1.56 10.67 -11.95
CA PRO A 121 1.16 11.80 -11.10
C PRO A 121 0.16 12.71 -11.81
N GLY A 122 -0.96 13.02 -11.15
CA GLY A 122 -2.04 13.85 -11.70
C GLY A 122 -2.97 13.16 -12.70
N GLU A 123 -2.76 11.88 -13.04
CA GLU A 123 -3.65 11.13 -13.93
C GLU A 123 -4.91 10.67 -13.20
N ALA A 124 -6.07 10.97 -13.77
CA ALA A 124 -7.35 10.48 -13.28
C ALA A 124 -7.72 9.16 -14.00
N SER A 125 -8.10 8.15 -13.23
CA SER A 125 -8.68 6.91 -13.75
C SER A 125 -10.01 6.61 -13.08
N SER A 126 -10.95 6.13 -13.89
CA SER A 126 -12.26 5.65 -13.43
C SER A 126 -12.54 4.30 -14.07
N ALA A 127 -12.01 3.25 -13.45
CA ALA A 127 -12.35 1.87 -13.73
C ALA A 127 -12.90 1.20 -12.46
N ALA A 128 -13.59 0.07 -12.64
CA ALA A 128 -14.11 -0.74 -11.56
C ALA A 128 -13.81 -2.21 -11.87
N ILE A 129 -12.66 -2.68 -11.38
CA ILE A 129 -12.18 -4.06 -11.54
C ILE A 129 -12.51 -4.82 -10.25
N PRO A 130 -13.50 -5.74 -10.25
CA PRO A 130 -13.86 -6.48 -9.04
C PRO A 130 -12.71 -7.34 -8.52
N VAL A 131 -12.39 -7.19 -7.24
CA VAL A 131 -11.36 -7.98 -6.54
C VAL A 131 -11.89 -8.67 -5.28
N THR A 132 -13.08 -8.31 -4.80
CA THR A 132 -13.78 -9.08 -3.77
C THR A 132 -15.25 -9.25 -4.14
N ILE A 133 -15.75 -10.48 -3.97
CA ILE A 133 -17.18 -10.80 -4.03
C ILE A 133 -17.64 -11.44 -2.73
N ALA A 134 -18.87 -11.14 -2.33
CA ALA A 134 -19.60 -11.79 -1.25
C ALA A 134 -20.96 -12.28 -1.78
N GLY A 135 -21.04 -13.55 -2.16
CA GLY A 135 -22.20 -14.07 -2.86
C GLY A 135 -22.28 -13.54 -4.29
N SER A 136 -23.31 -12.74 -4.59
CA SER A 136 -23.48 -12.07 -5.89
C SER A 136 -23.04 -10.61 -5.88
N GLU A 137 -22.62 -10.07 -4.74
CA GLU A 137 -22.27 -8.66 -4.59
C GLU A 137 -20.77 -8.45 -4.73
N VAL A 138 -20.38 -7.40 -5.46
CA VAL A 138 -19.00 -6.90 -5.50
C VAL A 138 -18.83 -5.95 -4.32
N THR A 139 -17.84 -6.23 -3.47
CA THR A 139 -17.59 -5.43 -2.26
C THR A 139 -16.32 -4.59 -2.34
N THR A 140 -15.37 -4.99 -3.19
CA THR A 140 -14.11 -4.27 -3.39
C THR A 140 -13.76 -4.23 -4.86
N VAL A 141 -13.32 -3.06 -5.34
CA VAL A 141 -12.90 -2.81 -6.72
C VAL A 141 -11.56 -2.09 -6.75
N LEU A 142 -10.80 -2.32 -7.82
CA LEU A 142 -9.61 -1.57 -8.21
C LEU A 142 -9.87 -0.75 -9.48
N GLY A 143 -8.92 0.08 -9.87
CA GLY A 143 -8.89 0.85 -11.10
C GLY A 143 -9.20 2.34 -10.93
N SER A 144 -9.34 2.81 -9.69
CA SER A 144 -9.36 4.23 -9.35
C SER A 144 -7.95 4.70 -9.03
N SER A 145 -7.52 5.80 -9.66
CA SER A 145 -6.28 6.47 -9.28
C SER A 145 -6.41 7.12 -7.91
N GLU A 146 -5.30 7.25 -7.19
CA GLU A 146 -5.16 8.19 -6.06
C GLU A 146 -5.17 9.66 -6.50
N ASN A 147 -5.15 9.87 -7.82
CA ASN A 147 -4.95 11.14 -8.48
C ASN A 147 -6.22 11.64 -9.20
N PRO A 148 -6.33 12.96 -9.44
CA PRO A 148 -5.45 14.01 -8.91
C PRO A 148 -5.61 14.13 -7.39
N VAL A 149 -4.50 14.25 -6.65
CA VAL A 149 -4.55 14.43 -5.19
C VAL A 149 -5.09 15.82 -4.88
N GLU A 150 -6.18 15.88 -4.13
CA GLU A 150 -6.78 17.14 -3.69
C GLU A 150 -6.06 17.71 -2.46
N GLU A 151 -6.19 19.02 -2.23
CA GLU A 151 -5.52 19.70 -1.10
C GLU A 151 -5.90 19.07 0.27
N GLU A 152 -7.12 18.56 0.41
CA GLU A 152 -7.56 17.84 1.61
C GLU A 152 -6.78 16.54 1.83
N GLN A 153 -6.57 15.74 0.77
CA GLN A 153 -5.79 14.51 0.86
C GLN A 153 -4.32 14.79 1.20
N ILE A 154 -3.73 15.85 0.64
CA ILE A 154 -2.37 16.30 1.00
C ILE A 154 -2.32 16.65 2.49
N ARG A 155 -3.31 17.41 2.99
CA ARG A 155 -3.38 17.78 4.41
C ARG A 155 -3.53 16.57 5.32
N ASP A 156 -4.37 15.59 4.95
CA ASP A 156 -4.54 14.36 5.74
C ASP A 156 -3.23 13.58 5.86
N TRP A 157 -2.51 13.41 4.75
CA TRP A 157 -1.17 12.81 4.76
C TRP A 157 -0.18 13.61 5.59
N ALA A 158 -0.14 14.94 5.43
CA ALA A 158 0.76 15.81 6.18
C ALA A 158 0.48 15.79 7.69
N VAL A 159 -0.79 15.62 8.10
CA VAL A 159 -1.16 15.46 9.51
C VAL A 159 -0.61 14.15 10.06
N GLU A 160 -0.69 13.04 9.33
CA GLU A 160 -0.20 11.74 9.82
C GLU A 160 1.33 11.59 9.69
N THR A 161 1.94 12.31 8.73
CA THR A 161 3.36 12.20 8.35
C THR A 161 4.08 13.55 8.41
N ASN A 162 4.31 14.23 7.27
CA ASN A 162 4.87 15.57 7.13
C ASN A 162 4.60 16.10 5.71
N ASP A 163 4.76 17.41 5.50
CA ASP A 163 4.48 18.06 4.21
C ASP A 163 5.33 17.51 3.06
N ALA A 164 6.59 17.16 3.32
CA ALA A 164 7.50 16.68 2.27
C ALA A 164 7.07 15.30 1.74
N LEU A 165 6.70 14.37 2.62
CA LEU A 165 6.16 13.08 2.20
C LEU A 165 4.80 13.24 1.52
N ALA A 166 3.90 14.07 2.04
CA ALA A 166 2.60 14.29 1.43
C ALA A 166 2.71 14.80 -0.02
N LEU A 167 3.60 15.77 -0.27
CA LEU A 167 3.88 16.28 -1.61
C LEU A 167 4.58 15.23 -2.48
N LEU A 168 5.51 14.46 -1.92
CA LEU A 168 6.17 13.37 -2.63
C LEU A 168 5.17 12.32 -3.12
N LEU A 169 4.18 11.94 -2.32
CA LEU A 169 3.14 10.98 -2.71
C LEU A 169 2.27 11.52 -3.85
N ALA A 170 1.95 12.82 -3.83
CA ALA A 170 1.22 13.47 -4.92
C ALA A 170 2.02 13.48 -6.25
N ASP A 171 3.35 13.57 -6.17
CA ASP A 171 4.26 13.53 -7.31
C ASP A 171 4.77 12.11 -7.68
N SER A 172 4.28 11.07 -6.99
CA SER A 172 4.69 9.68 -7.20
C SER A 172 3.76 8.93 -8.15
N TRP A 173 4.28 7.88 -8.80
CA TRP A 173 3.43 6.95 -9.54
C TRP A 173 2.64 6.10 -8.56
N TYR A 174 1.38 5.82 -8.89
CA TYR A 174 0.54 4.87 -8.17
C TYR A 174 0.28 3.65 -9.03
N VAL A 175 0.49 2.46 -8.47
CA VAL A 175 0.28 1.20 -9.17
C VAL A 175 -0.72 0.32 -8.43
N GLU A 176 -1.52 -0.40 -9.19
CA GLU A 176 -2.45 -1.42 -8.72
C GLU A 176 -2.14 -2.71 -9.48
N ILE A 177 -1.73 -3.75 -8.75
CA ILE A 177 -1.33 -5.03 -9.34
C ILE A 177 -2.24 -6.11 -8.76
N LEU A 178 -2.89 -6.88 -9.63
CA LEU A 178 -3.82 -7.93 -9.21
C LEU A 178 -3.61 -9.24 -9.97
N ASP A 179 -3.91 -10.34 -9.29
CA ASP A 179 -4.03 -11.66 -9.88
C ASP A 179 -5.46 -11.84 -10.40
N PRO A 180 -5.67 -12.08 -11.71
CA PRO A 180 -7.03 -12.26 -12.22
C PRO A 180 -7.72 -13.54 -11.70
N LEU A 181 -6.97 -14.50 -11.15
CA LEU A 181 -7.51 -15.74 -10.60
C LEU A 181 -7.94 -15.56 -9.14
N TRP A 182 -9.24 -15.73 -8.90
CA TRP A 182 -9.81 -15.77 -7.56
C TRP A 182 -9.21 -16.88 -6.70
N GLY A 183 -8.81 -16.55 -5.48
CA GLY A 183 -8.28 -17.49 -4.49
C GLY A 183 -6.83 -17.93 -4.69
N ARG A 184 -6.13 -17.46 -5.74
CA ARG A 184 -4.70 -17.76 -5.94
C ARG A 184 -3.87 -16.76 -5.14
N ASN A 185 -2.85 -17.26 -4.42
CA ASN A 185 -2.09 -16.46 -3.44
C ASN A 185 -0.57 -16.75 -3.46
N ASP A 186 -0.09 -17.42 -4.51
CA ASP A 186 1.28 -17.91 -4.63
C ASP A 186 2.04 -17.35 -5.85
N VAL A 187 1.43 -16.44 -6.60
CA VAL A 187 1.98 -15.92 -7.87
C VAL A 187 2.29 -14.43 -7.81
N LEU A 188 1.39 -13.60 -7.26
CA LEU A 188 1.49 -12.15 -7.41
C LEU A 188 2.68 -11.57 -6.64
N LEU A 189 2.73 -11.73 -5.31
CA LEU A 189 3.77 -11.10 -4.50
C LEU A 189 5.19 -11.53 -4.90
N PRO A 190 5.48 -12.82 -5.20
CA PRO A 190 6.79 -13.22 -5.73
C PRO A 190 7.15 -12.55 -7.06
N ALA A 191 6.20 -12.41 -7.99
CA ALA A 191 6.44 -11.78 -9.28
C ALA A 191 6.70 -10.28 -9.15
N VAL A 192 5.96 -9.60 -8.28
CA VAL A 192 6.17 -8.18 -7.96
C VAL A 192 7.56 -7.98 -7.37
N LEU A 193 7.94 -8.76 -6.35
CA LEU A 193 9.27 -8.67 -5.74
C LEU A 193 10.40 -8.86 -6.76
N GLN A 194 10.22 -9.80 -7.69
CA GLN A 194 11.21 -10.02 -8.74
C GLN A 194 11.33 -8.82 -9.70
N ALA A 195 10.21 -8.17 -10.04
CA ALA A 195 10.23 -6.97 -10.87
C ALA A 195 10.89 -5.78 -10.15
N LEU A 196 10.61 -5.60 -8.85
CA LEU A 196 11.23 -4.57 -8.03
C LEU A 196 12.77 -4.72 -7.98
N LYS A 197 13.26 -5.94 -7.73
CA LYS A 197 14.71 -6.24 -7.73
C LYS A 197 15.39 -6.01 -9.08
N ARG A 198 14.64 -5.99 -10.19
CA ARG A 198 15.18 -5.62 -11.52
C ARG A 198 15.26 -4.12 -11.69
N ALA A 199 14.29 -3.36 -11.17
CA ALA A 199 14.29 -1.90 -11.22
C ALA A 199 15.45 -1.26 -10.43
N GLU A 200 15.98 -1.96 -9.42
CA GLU A 200 17.16 -1.55 -8.66
C GLU A 200 18.49 -1.71 -9.42
N GLN A 201 18.50 -2.45 -10.54
CA GLN A 201 19.70 -2.69 -11.32
C GLN A 201 19.89 -1.55 -12.34
N PRO A 202 21.07 -0.90 -12.38
CA PRO A 202 21.36 0.25 -13.24
C PRO A 202 21.40 -0.09 -14.74
#